data_AF-A0ABD0QDL1-F1
#
_entry.id   AF-A0ABD0QDL1-F1
#
_cell.length_a   1.000
_cell.length_b   1.000
_cell.length_c   1.000
_cell.angle_alpha   90.00
_cell.angle_beta   90.00
_cell.angle_gamma   90.00
#
_symmetry.space_group_name_H-M   'P 1'
#
loop_
_entity.id
_entity.type
_entity.pdbx_description
1 polymer ?
#
loop_
_entity_poly.entity_id
_entity_poly.type
_entity_poly.pdbx_seq_one_letter_code
_entity_poly.pdbx_strand_id
1 'polypeptide(L)'
;MEKKYPDNFLAVLPSPTGDATEVLSFDFVVNIRLLEQAPSQMAAGAVCWAKLVIPLVVHSANKVRLRAAAALELGMPLLLEKQQEVAAIVEPMMSSMLIPEMQKLFASKNETNMLKLWPLFVKLLGKLLHKGGAFINSLLYLEELGFRNSSPNIKKIAFIAWKSLIDNFALNPG
;
A
#
# COMPACT_ATOMS: atom_id res chain seq x y z
N MET A 1 -5.16 -23.13 21.49
CA MET A 1 -4.66 -22.02 22.33
C MET A 1 -4.88 -20.73 21.58
N GLU A 2 -5.96 -20.05 21.94
CA GLU A 2 -6.45 -18.84 21.29
C GLU A 2 -5.67 -17.65 21.86
N LYS A 3 -4.97 -16.89 21.01
CA LYS A 3 -4.24 -15.69 21.46
C LYS A 3 -5.27 -14.63 21.84
N LYS A 4 -5.53 -14.51 23.14
CA LYS A 4 -6.35 -13.46 23.74
C LYS A 4 -5.67 -12.11 23.48
N TYR A 5 -6.23 -11.32 22.57
CA TYR A 5 -5.86 -9.92 22.42
C TYR A 5 -6.21 -9.18 23.72
N PRO A 6 -5.38 -8.24 24.19
CA PRO A 6 -5.68 -7.50 25.41
C PRO A 6 -6.99 -6.72 25.25
N ASP A 7 -7.86 -6.84 26.25
CA ASP A 7 -9.25 -6.35 26.31
C ASP A 7 -9.44 -4.82 26.08
N ASN A 8 -8.36 -4.07 25.84
CA ASN A 8 -8.36 -2.62 25.59
C ASN A 8 -8.33 -2.20 24.11
N PHE A 9 -8.20 -3.13 23.16
CA PHE A 9 -8.19 -2.75 21.73
C PHE A 9 -9.57 -2.29 21.22
N LEU A 10 -10.65 -2.77 21.87
CA LEU A 10 -12.03 -2.41 21.53
C LEU A 10 -12.56 -1.19 22.31
N ALA A 11 -11.89 -0.77 23.39
CA ALA A 11 -12.35 0.32 24.27
C ALA A 11 -12.04 1.73 23.73
N VAL A 12 -11.28 1.84 22.63
CA VAL A 12 -10.96 3.11 21.95
C VAL A 12 -11.88 3.35 20.73
N LEU A 13 -12.75 2.40 20.40
CA LEU A 13 -13.69 2.54 19.29
C LEU A 13 -14.91 3.36 19.76
N PRO A 14 -15.23 4.50 19.11
CA PRO A 14 -16.47 5.19 19.38
C PRO A 14 -17.67 4.36 18.90
N SER A 15 -18.79 4.51 19.62
CA SER A 15 -20.10 3.93 19.30
C SER A 15 -20.50 4.13 17.83
N PRO A 16 -21.15 3.14 17.17
CA PRO A 16 -21.46 3.19 15.74
C PRO A 16 -22.70 4.04 15.50
N THR A 17 -22.51 5.34 15.32
CA THR A 17 -23.58 6.25 14.83
C THR A 17 -23.14 7.18 13.70
N GLY A 18 -21.97 6.97 13.09
CA GLY A 18 -21.50 7.69 11.89
C GLY A 18 -21.49 6.80 10.65
N ASP A 19 -21.64 7.41 9.47
CA ASP A 19 -21.50 6.78 8.15
C ASP A 19 -20.30 5.80 8.15
N ALA A 20 -20.46 4.61 7.57
CA ALA A 20 -19.40 3.59 7.51
C ALA A 20 -18.08 4.14 6.93
N THR A 21 -18.16 5.16 6.06
CA THR A 21 -16.98 5.88 5.57
C THR A 21 -16.29 6.78 6.61
N GLU A 22 -17.03 7.34 7.58
CA GLU A 22 -16.45 8.09 8.70
C GLU A 22 -15.79 7.17 9.72
N VAL A 23 -16.42 6.04 10.05
CA VAL A 23 -15.88 5.03 10.98
C VAL A 23 -14.57 4.45 10.46
N LEU A 24 -14.53 4.01 9.20
CA LEU A 24 -13.29 3.57 8.55
C LEU A 24 -12.22 4.66 8.52
N SER A 25 -12.62 5.93 8.38
CA SER A 25 -11.68 7.04 8.37
C SER A 25 -11.11 7.36 9.76
N PHE A 26 -11.90 7.16 10.82
CA PHE A 26 -11.47 7.36 12.21
C PHE A 26 -10.51 6.26 12.65
N ASP A 27 -10.84 5.00 12.39
CA ASP A 27 -9.98 3.85 12.69
C ASP A 27 -8.64 3.93 11.94
N PHE A 28 -8.62 4.48 10.72
CA PHE A 28 -7.38 4.75 9.98
C PHE A 28 -6.54 5.89 10.54
N VAL A 29 -7.19 6.97 11.00
CA VAL A 29 -6.48 8.08 11.65
C VAL A 29 -5.87 7.62 12.98
N VAL A 30 -6.55 6.73 13.69
CA VAL A 30 -6.01 6.06 14.88
C VAL A 30 -4.76 5.25 14.49
N ASN A 31 -4.80 4.46 13.41
CA ASN A 31 -3.61 3.72 12.94
C ASN A 31 -2.39 4.62 12.66
N ILE A 32 -2.56 5.78 12.01
CA ILE A 32 -1.43 6.70 11.74
C ILE A 32 -0.82 7.24 13.03
N ARG A 33 -1.64 7.68 13.99
CA ARG A 33 -1.14 8.15 15.29
C ARG A 33 -0.48 7.03 16.08
N LEU A 34 -0.98 5.81 15.97
CA LEU A 34 -0.38 4.64 16.61
C LEU A 34 0.98 4.27 16.00
N LEU A 35 1.20 4.47 14.70
CA LEU A 35 2.52 4.29 14.07
C LEU A 35 3.60 5.15 14.75
N GLU A 36 3.24 6.37 15.17
CA GLU A 36 4.13 7.29 15.85
C GLU A 36 4.23 7.03 17.37
N GLN A 37 3.09 6.73 18.01
CA GLN A 37 2.99 6.63 19.47
C GLN A 37 3.45 5.28 20.03
N ALA A 38 3.36 4.22 19.22
CA ALA A 38 3.53 2.84 19.67
C ALA A 38 4.25 1.96 18.60
N PRO A 39 5.45 2.36 18.14
CA PRO A 39 6.11 1.72 16.99
C PRO A 39 6.38 0.23 17.20
N SER A 40 6.71 -0.21 18.41
CA SER A 40 6.99 -1.63 18.71
C SER A 40 5.73 -2.51 18.62
N GLN A 41 4.58 -2.03 19.09
CA GLN A 41 3.31 -2.73 18.94
C GLN A 41 2.84 -2.73 17.49
N MET A 42 3.06 -1.63 16.76
CA MET A 42 2.73 -1.52 15.35
C MET A 42 3.61 -2.40 14.46
N ALA A 43 4.89 -2.56 14.78
CA ALA A 43 5.77 -3.55 14.14
C ALA A 43 5.30 -4.99 14.41
N ALA A 44 4.94 -5.30 15.66
CA ALA A 44 4.41 -6.62 16.00
C ALA A 44 3.14 -6.94 15.20
N GLY A 45 2.24 -5.96 15.04
CA GLY A 45 1.00 -6.04 14.28
C GLY A 45 1.10 -5.78 12.77
N ALA A 46 2.30 -5.57 12.21
CA ALA A 46 2.54 -5.16 10.81
C ALA A 46 1.67 -5.89 9.79
N VAL A 47 1.70 -7.22 9.82
CA VAL A 47 0.95 -8.07 8.89
C VAL A 47 -0.57 -7.91 9.04
N CYS A 48 -1.06 -7.63 10.25
CA CYS A 48 -2.50 -7.48 10.52
C CYS A 48 -3.01 -6.16 9.94
N TRP A 49 -2.39 -5.04 10.30
CA TRP A 49 -2.85 -3.74 9.82
C TRP A 49 -2.51 -3.52 8.34
N ALA A 50 -1.48 -4.16 7.78
CA ALA A 50 -1.22 -4.14 6.33
C ALA A 50 -2.43 -4.66 5.52
N LYS A 51 -3.11 -5.71 5.99
CA LYS A 51 -4.32 -6.24 5.33
C LYS A 51 -5.47 -5.25 5.31
N LEU A 52 -5.51 -4.33 6.26
CA LEU A 52 -6.53 -3.28 6.35
C LEU A 52 -6.11 -2.07 5.50
N VAL A 53 -4.87 -1.60 5.67
CA VAL A 53 -4.33 -0.38 5.05
C VAL A 53 -4.18 -0.48 3.55
N ILE A 54 -3.59 -1.59 3.07
CA ILE A 54 -3.19 -1.70 1.67
C ILE A 54 -4.39 -1.67 0.70
N PRO A 55 -5.51 -2.37 0.92
CA PRO A 55 -6.69 -2.24 0.06
C PRO A 55 -7.24 -0.81 -0.03
N LEU A 56 -7.10 -0.01 1.03
CA LEU A 56 -7.68 1.34 1.04
C LEU A 56 -6.94 2.34 0.15
N VAL A 57 -5.71 2.04 -0.30
CA VAL A 57 -4.98 2.93 -1.21
C VAL A 57 -5.62 3.02 -2.60
N VAL A 58 -6.48 2.05 -2.94
CA VAL A 58 -7.27 2.03 -4.18
C VAL A 58 -8.76 2.25 -3.95
N HIS A 59 -9.17 2.65 -2.75
CA HIS A 59 -10.57 2.92 -2.42
C HIS A 59 -11.19 3.99 -3.35
N SER A 60 -12.50 3.94 -3.62
CA SER A 60 -13.17 4.90 -4.53
C SER A 60 -13.14 6.36 -4.04
N ALA A 61 -13.27 6.56 -2.72
CA ALA A 61 -13.19 7.87 -2.08
C ALA A 61 -11.74 8.40 -1.96
N ASN A 62 -11.48 9.58 -2.53
CA ASN A 62 -10.14 10.18 -2.57
C ASN A 62 -9.53 10.43 -1.17
N LYS A 63 -10.34 10.92 -0.22
CA LYS A 63 -9.89 11.20 1.16
C LYS A 63 -9.40 9.94 1.88
N VAL A 64 -10.03 8.80 1.61
CA VAL A 64 -9.63 7.49 2.16
C VAL A 64 -8.31 7.05 1.55
N ARG A 65 -8.17 7.12 0.21
CA ARG A 65 -6.91 6.77 -0.48
C ARG A 65 -5.72 7.57 0.03
N LEU A 66 -5.86 8.90 0.14
CA LEU A 66 -4.77 9.78 0.56
C LEU A 66 -4.30 9.47 1.98
N ARG A 67 -5.23 9.14 2.89
CA ARG A 67 -4.88 8.73 4.26
C ARG A 67 -4.24 7.35 4.31
N ALA A 68 -4.76 6.40 3.55
CA ALA A 68 -4.16 5.06 3.46
C ALA A 68 -2.75 5.13 2.86
N ALA A 69 -2.54 5.95 1.83
CA ALA A 69 -1.23 6.18 1.23
C ALA A 69 -0.25 6.80 2.24
N ALA A 70 -0.68 7.81 3.01
CA ALA A 70 0.13 8.41 4.07
C ALA A 70 0.47 7.40 5.18
N ALA A 71 -0.50 6.59 5.61
CA ALA A 71 -0.28 5.52 6.59
C ALA A 71 0.72 4.48 6.08
N LEU A 72 0.60 4.09 4.81
CA LEU A 72 1.51 3.14 4.17
C LEU A 72 2.93 3.69 4.08
N GLU A 73 3.07 4.97 3.73
CA GLU A 73 4.38 5.64 3.64
C GLU A 73 5.04 5.77 5.02
N LEU A 74 4.31 6.24 6.03
CA LEU A 74 4.81 6.38 7.41
C LEU A 74 5.13 5.02 8.05
N GLY A 75 4.28 4.02 7.82
CA GLY A 75 4.44 2.67 8.39
C GLY A 75 5.42 1.79 7.63
N MET A 76 5.98 2.27 6.51
CA MET A 76 6.89 1.49 5.66
C MET A 76 8.05 0.85 6.44
N PRO A 77 8.78 1.56 7.34
CA PRO A 77 9.87 0.94 8.10
C PRO A 77 9.41 -0.28 8.91
N LEU A 78 8.24 -0.18 9.55
CA LEU A 78 7.67 -1.26 10.39
C LEU A 78 7.20 -2.45 9.54
N LEU A 79 6.69 -2.19 8.33
CA LEU A 79 6.31 -3.26 7.40
C LEU A 79 7.53 -4.01 6.89
N LEU A 80 8.65 -3.31 6.66
CA LEU A 80 9.88 -3.91 6.18
C LEU A 80 10.56 -4.80 7.23
N GLU A 81 10.34 -4.58 8.53
CA GLU A 81 10.79 -5.52 9.58
C GLU A 81 10.18 -6.93 9.42
N LYS A 82 8.99 -7.01 8.81
CA LYS A 82 8.30 -8.27 8.48
C LYS A 82 8.06 -8.41 6.99
N GLN A 83 8.98 -7.90 6.17
CA GLN A 83 8.79 -7.78 4.72
C GLN A 83 8.31 -9.08 4.08
N GLN A 84 8.90 -10.22 4.41
CA GLN A 84 8.51 -11.51 3.81
C GLN A 84 7.06 -11.89 4.11
N GLU A 85 6.60 -11.72 5.35
CA GLU A 85 5.22 -12.04 5.76
C GLU A 85 4.22 -11.06 5.14
N VAL A 86 4.57 -9.77 5.10
CA VAL A 86 3.74 -8.73 4.48
C VAL A 86 3.68 -8.95 2.96
N ALA A 87 4.80 -9.23 2.31
CA ALA A 87 4.86 -9.44 0.88
C ALA A 87 4.05 -10.68 0.46
N ALA A 88 4.05 -11.75 1.27
CA ALA A 88 3.26 -12.95 1.03
C ALA A 88 1.73 -12.71 1.02
N ILE A 89 1.24 -11.70 1.74
CA ILE A 89 -0.18 -11.31 1.69
C ILE A 89 -0.46 -10.24 0.62
N VAL A 90 0.54 -9.42 0.28
CA VAL A 90 0.40 -8.33 -0.70
C VAL A 90 0.49 -8.86 -2.13
N GLU A 91 1.37 -9.80 -2.43
CA GLU A 91 1.50 -10.40 -3.77
C GLU A 91 0.15 -10.90 -4.35
N PRO A 92 -0.63 -11.77 -3.66
CA PRO A 92 -1.93 -12.20 -4.17
C PRO A 92 -2.94 -11.05 -4.22
N MET A 93 -2.87 -10.09 -3.30
CA MET A 93 -3.74 -8.90 -3.28
C MET A 93 -3.48 -7.97 -4.47
N MET A 94 -2.22 -7.85 -4.88
CA MET A 94 -1.81 -7.07 -6.05
C MET A 94 -2.47 -7.61 -7.31
N SER A 95 -2.38 -8.92 -7.52
CA SER A 95 -2.93 -9.57 -8.71
C SER A 95 -4.46 -9.61 -8.73
N SER A 96 -5.09 -9.88 -7.58
CA SER A 96 -6.54 -10.07 -7.48
C SER A 96 -7.36 -8.79 -7.43
N MET A 97 -6.79 -7.69 -6.91
CA MET A 97 -7.55 -6.48 -6.60
C MET A 97 -6.80 -5.19 -6.91
N LEU A 98 -5.57 -5.02 -6.40
CA LEU A 98 -4.94 -3.70 -6.43
C LEU A 98 -4.61 -3.26 -7.86
N ILE A 99 -4.02 -4.14 -8.69
CA ILE A 99 -3.70 -3.79 -10.07
C ILE A 99 -4.97 -3.42 -10.88
N PRO A 100 -6.04 -4.23 -10.88
CA PRO A 100 -7.30 -3.85 -11.54
C PRO A 100 -7.87 -2.51 -11.07
N GLU A 101 -7.89 -2.25 -9.76
CA GLU A 101 -8.43 -0.98 -9.24
C GLU A 101 -7.50 0.21 -9.54
N MET A 102 -6.18 0.02 -9.49
CA MET A 102 -5.21 1.04 -9.90
C MET A 102 -5.42 1.43 -11.38
N GLN A 103 -5.66 0.47 -12.27
CA GLN A 103 -5.96 0.74 -13.68
C GLN A 103 -7.23 1.58 -13.84
N LYS A 104 -8.31 1.28 -13.10
CA LYS A 104 -9.55 2.09 -13.10
C LYS A 104 -9.30 3.51 -12.62
N LEU A 105 -8.49 3.67 -11.57
CA LEU A 105 -8.15 4.98 -11.01
C LEU A 105 -7.27 5.79 -11.97
N PHE A 106 -6.35 5.14 -12.69
CA PHE A 106 -5.58 5.75 -13.78
C PHE A 106 -6.51 6.34 -14.85
N ALA A 107 -7.49 5.56 -15.33
CA ALA A 107 -8.47 6.04 -16.31
C ALA A 107 -9.34 7.20 -15.77
N SER A 108 -9.45 7.33 -14.44
CA SER A 108 -10.23 8.35 -13.74
C SER A 108 -9.41 9.56 -13.30
N LYS A 109 -8.31 9.89 -14.00
CA LYS A 109 -7.43 11.04 -13.71
C LYS A 109 -6.75 11.01 -12.32
N ASN A 110 -6.44 9.82 -11.80
CA ASN A 110 -5.69 9.64 -10.56
C ASN A 110 -4.27 9.10 -10.78
N GLU A 111 -3.71 9.26 -11.98
CA GLU A 111 -2.42 8.69 -12.40
C GLU A 111 -1.29 9.05 -11.43
N THR A 112 -1.23 10.32 -11.00
CA THR A 112 -0.20 10.79 -10.06
C THR A 112 -0.27 10.05 -8.72
N ASN A 113 -1.47 9.82 -8.18
CA ASN A 113 -1.63 9.11 -6.91
C ASN A 113 -1.20 7.65 -7.05
N MET A 114 -1.56 7.02 -8.15
CA MET A 114 -1.23 5.61 -8.41
C MET A 114 0.27 5.42 -8.63
N LEU A 115 0.91 6.30 -9.41
CA LEU A 115 2.36 6.24 -9.65
C LEU A 115 3.18 6.52 -8.39
N LYS A 116 2.68 7.33 -7.45
CA LYS A 116 3.36 7.57 -6.17
C LYS A 116 3.32 6.39 -5.21
N LEU A 117 2.31 5.52 -5.31
CA LEU A 117 2.23 4.29 -4.51
C LEU A 117 3.22 3.23 -5.00
N TRP A 118 3.60 3.29 -6.27
CA TRP A 118 4.42 2.27 -6.89
C TRP A 118 5.75 1.99 -6.17
N PRO A 119 6.59 3.00 -5.83
CA PRO A 119 7.82 2.73 -5.08
C PRO A 119 7.59 2.06 -3.72
N LEU A 120 6.43 2.27 -3.08
CA LEU A 120 6.08 1.62 -1.82
C LEU A 120 5.83 0.12 -2.05
N PHE A 121 5.09 -0.23 -3.10
CA PHE A 121 4.85 -1.63 -3.46
C PHE A 121 6.12 -2.35 -3.92
N VAL A 122 6.98 -1.68 -4.70
CA VAL A 122 8.27 -2.25 -5.09
C VAL A 122 9.13 -2.54 -3.85
N LYS A 123 9.21 -1.61 -2.91
CA LYS A 123 9.91 -1.82 -1.63
C LYS A 123 9.30 -2.96 -0.82
N LEU A 124 7.97 -3.06 -0.73
CA LEU A 124 7.30 -4.13 0.02
C LEU A 124 7.53 -5.51 -0.59
N LEU A 125 7.40 -5.64 -1.91
CA LEU A 125 7.51 -6.92 -2.61
C LEU A 125 8.96 -7.38 -2.76
N GLY A 126 9.91 -6.45 -2.89
CA GLY A 126 11.35 -6.73 -2.88
C GLY A 126 11.74 -7.83 -3.89
N LYS A 127 12.38 -8.89 -3.38
CA LYS A 127 12.86 -10.03 -4.18
C LYS A 127 11.75 -10.89 -4.79
N LEU A 128 10.49 -10.77 -4.33
CA LEU A 128 9.38 -11.50 -4.97
C LEU A 128 9.19 -11.06 -6.43
N LEU A 129 9.52 -9.80 -6.74
CA LEU A 129 9.47 -9.27 -8.09
C LEU A 129 10.49 -9.96 -9.02
N HIS A 130 11.56 -10.52 -8.48
CA HIS A 130 12.65 -11.14 -9.26
C HIS A 130 12.30 -12.51 -9.80
N LYS A 131 11.27 -13.17 -9.24
CA LYS A 131 10.79 -14.48 -9.71
C LYS A 131 10.21 -14.41 -11.14
N GLY A 132 10.02 -13.20 -11.68
CA GLY A 132 9.59 -12.97 -13.05
C GLY A 132 8.15 -13.41 -13.30
N GLY A 133 7.76 -13.42 -14.58
CA GLY A 133 6.49 -13.98 -15.04
C GLY A 133 5.32 -12.99 -15.08
N ALA A 134 4.10 -13.52 -14.98
CA ALA A 134 2.87 -12.75 -15.20
C ALA A 134 2.68 -11.61 -14.19
N PHE A 135 3.18 -11.77 -12.97
CA PHE A 135 3.03 -10.78 -11.89
C PHE A 135 3.77 -9.47 -12.20
N ILE A 136 5.07 -9.54 -12.51
CA ILE A 136 5.86 -8.36 -12.87
C ILE A 136 5.35 -7.70 -14.17
N ASN A 137 4.87 -8.49 -15.13
CA ASN A 137 4.30 -7.95 -16.36
C ASN A 137 3.02 -7.13 -16.09
N SER A 138 2.19 -7.59 -15.15
CA SER A 138 0.97 -6.89 -14.75
C SER A 138 1.28 -5.56 -14.06
N LEU A 139 2.39 -5.51 -13.31
CA LEU A 139 2.93 -4.28 -12.77
C LEU A 139 3.42 -3.37 -13.91
N LEU A 140 4.29 -3.85 -14.79
CA LEU A 140 4.87 -3.06 -15.88
C LEU A 140 3.81 -2.38 -16.76
N TYR A 141 2.65 -3.03 -16.95
CA TYR A 141 1.52 -2.41 -17.64
C TYR A 141 1.04 -1.10 -17.00
N LEU A 142 0.99 -1.00 -15.66
CA LEU A 142 0.61 0.23 -14.96
C LEU A 142 1.61 1.37 -15.23
N GLU A 143 2.89 1.01 -15.35
CA GLU A 143 3.94 1.97 -15.66
C GLU A 143 3.83 2.46 -17.10
N GLU A 144 3.53 1.55 -18.02
CA GLU A 144 3.35 1.88 -19.43
C GLU A 144 2.21 2.89 -19.63
N LEU A 145 1.13 2.77 -18.85
CA LEU A 145 0.05 3.77 -18.82
C LEU A 145 0.56 5.16 -18.41
N GLY A 146 1.50 5.21 -17.46
CA GLY A 146 2.16 6.45 -17.04
C GLY A 146 3.01 7.07 -18.15
N PHE A 147 3.77 6.27 -18.91
CA PHE A 147 4.59 6.78 -20.01
C PHE A 147 3.81 7.17 -21.26
N ARG A 148 2.69 6.49 -21.52
CA ARG A 148 1.76 6.83 -22.62
C ARG A 148 0.95 8.10 -22.33
N ASN A 149 0.92 8.58 -21.08
CA ASN A 149 0.19 9.80 -20.72
C ASN A 149 0.75 11.04 -21.45
N SER A 150 -0.09 11.95 -21.91
CA SER A 150 0.34 13.16 -22.64
C SER A 150 1.04 14.19 -21.74
N SER A 151 0.82 14.16 -20.43
CA SER A 151 1.38 15.11 -19.48
C SER A 151 2.87 14.82 -19.19
N PRO A 152 3.78 15.79 -19.45
CA PRO A 152 5.20 15.65 -19.11
C PRO A 152 5.44 15.37 -17.62
N ASN A 153 4.61 15.95 -16.74
CA ASN A 153 4.69 15.73 -15.30
C ASN A 153 4.39 14.28 -14.93
N ILE A 154 3.38 13.66 -15.55
CA ILE A 154 3.02 12.26 -15.30
C ILE A 154 4.14 11.34 -15.80
N LYS A 155 4.70 11.61 -16.99
CA LYS A 155 5.87 10.86 -17.51
C LYS A 155 7.07 10.93 -16.57
N LYS A 156 7.34 12.10 -15.97
CA LYS A 156 8.42 12.26 -14.99
C LYS A 156 8.21 11.40 -13.74
N ILE A 157 6.97 11.33 -13.25
CA ILE A 157 6.65 10.48 -12.09
C ILE A 157 6.73 9.00 -12.47
N ALA A 158 6.26 8.62 -13.66
CA ALA A 158 6.38 7.27 -14.19
C ALA A 158 7.86 6.84 -14.29
N PHE A 159 8.74 7.74 -14.75
CA PHE A 159 10.18 7.48 -14.77
C PHE A 159 10.76 7.21 -13.37
N ILE A 160 10.32 7.95 -12.35
CA ILE A 160 10.77 7.71 -10.95
C ILE A 160 10.27 6.34 -10.45
N ALA A 161 9.02 5.99 -10.74
CA ALA A 161 8.44 4.70 -10.42
C ALA A 161 9.20 3.55 -11.09
N TRP A 162 9.47 3.67 -12.40
CA TRP A 162 10.31 2.74 -13.15
C TRP A 162 11.71 2.59 -12.54
N LYS A 163 12.37 3.72 -12.25
CA LYS A 163 13.70 3.72 -11.64
C LYS A 163 13.69 2.96 -10.30
N SER A 164 12.65 3.09 -9.47
CA SER A 164 12.57 2.33 -8.22
C SER A 164 12.52 0.81 -8.44
N LEU A 165 11.91 0.35 -9.54
CA LEU A 165 11.92 -1.05 -9.93
C LEU A 165 13.34 -1.49 -10.32
N ILE A 166 14.00 -0.72 -11.20
CA ILE A 166 15.38 -1.00 -11.61
C ILE A 166 16.33 -1.04 -10.41
N ASP A 167 16.23 -0.06 -9.51
CA ASP A 167 17.03 -0.01 -8.28
C ASP A 167 16.80 -1.27 -7.42
N ASN A 168 15.57 -1.77 -7.31
CA ASN A 168 15.26 -3.01 -6.58
C ASN A 168 15.90 -4.27 -7.21
N PHE A 169 16.03 -4.31 -8.55
CA PHE A 169 16.76 -5.39 -9.24
C PHE A 169 18.28 -5.24 -9.11
N ALA A 170 18.80 -4.00 -9.11
CA ALA A 170 20.23 -3.73 -9.06
C ALA A 170 20.84 -3.88 -7.65
N LEU A 171 20.12 -3.49 -6.59
CA LEU A 171 20.59 -3.54 -5.20
C LEU A 171 20.49 -4.94 -4.57
N ASN A 172 19.85 -5.87 -5.27
CA ASN A 172 19.73 -7.27 -4.88
C ASN A 172 20.15 -8.14 -6.07
N PRO A 173 21.44 -8.14 -6.47
CA PRO A 173 21.92 -9.12 -7.43
C PRO A 173 21.71 -10.51 -6.80
N GLY A 174 21.15 -11.43 -7.58
CA GLY A 174 20.72 -12.77 -7.13
C GLY A 174 21.77 -13.52 -6.32
#